data_AF-A0A089N6V6-F1
#
_entry.id   AF-A0A089N6V6-F1
#
_cell.length_a   1.000
_cell.length_b   1.000
_cell.length_c   1.000
_cell.angle_alpha   90.00
_cell.angle_beta   90.00
_cell.angle_gamma   90.00
#
_symmetry.space_group_name_H-M   'P 1'
#
loop_
_entity.id
_entity.type
_entity.pdbx_description
1 polymer ?
#
loop_
_entity_poly.entity_id
_entity_poly.type
_entity_poly.pdbx_seq_one_letter_code
_entity_poly.pdbx_strand_id
1 'polypeptide(L)'
;MKHKWSTAAIAGIITALLLSGCTPLPGKSAEDKQENSDNSIEEAARSIGDSVRQGVGTAVDSAAKVVESTTDLATDRLSSSGMKKEIVYSTESGSGTALRVESSVGDIEVKRGSGSQLKISATITAYKTVGRQDHRQEILDHAVVEAKQSGGEWTVYTHSSEDADTDLWTWANRQYDTSDLTISYVIEVPDSMNQFVIRSDVGRINTRGLNGTYDVTSDVGSINVKDAHITGDSSIGTDTGTINLDLSGIDSSSKLKVSSEVGSITASLDSSVACTLEAHAELGGVRGVSSGRTDINGGGPVVTLNSSVGSIKVAK
;
A
#
# COMPACT_ATOMS: atom_id res chain seq x y z
N MET A 1 34.64 -12.52 9.31
CA MET A 1 34.51 -11.05 9.23
C MET A 1 33.06 -10.75 8.88
N LYS A 2 32.33 -10.08 9.78
CA LYS A 2 30.90 -9.77 9.63
C LYS A 2 30.79 -8.31 9.18
N HIS A 3 30.33 -8.07 7.97
CA HIS A 3 29.98 -6.72 7.53
C HIS A 3 28.53 -6.42 7.92
N LYS A 4 28.36 -5.49 8.87
CA LYS A 4 27.08 -4.83 9.14
C LYS A 4 26.84 -3.81 8.05
N TRP A 5 25.70 -3.86 7.39
CA TRP A 5 25.21 -2.76 6.56
C TRP A 5 24.34 -1.88 7.45
N SER A 6 24.70 -0.60 7.55
CA SER A 6 23.89 0.42 8.20
C SER A 6 22.92 0.98 7.17
N THR A 7 21.64 0.66 7.31
CA THR A 7 20.55 1.36 6.64
C THR A 7 20.44 2.76 7.24
N ALA A 8 20.84 3.76 6.48
CA ALA A 8 20.56 5.16 6.78
C ALA A 8 19.20 5.51 6.20
N ALA A 9 18.28 5.97 7.06
CA ALA A 9 16.96 6.42 6.71
C ALA A 9 17.03 7.65 5.79
N ILE A 10 16.39 7.57 4.62
CA ILE A 10 16.02 8.73 3.81
C ILE A 10 14.51 8.93 3.99
N ALA A 11 14.13 9.54 5.11
CA ALA A 11 12.79 10.09 5.28
C ALA A 11 12.78 11.48 4.62
N GLY A 12 12.32 11.54 3.38
CA GLY A 12 12.08 12.79 2.65
C GLY A 12 10.83 13.49 3.20
N ILE A 13 11.04 14.54 3.97
CA ILE A 13 10.03 15.43 4.52
C ILE A 13 9.32 16.17 3.37
N ILE A 14 8.04 15.87 3.13
CA ILE A 14 7.10 16.81 2.50
C ILE A 14 6.30 17.46 3.62
N THR A 15 6.80 18.58 4.14
CA THR A 15 6.04 19.47 5.02
C THR A 15 6.16 20.90 4.51
N ALA A 16 5.12 21.33 3.81
CA ALA A 16 4.83 22.71 3.43
C ALA A 16 3.36 22.69 2.98
N LEU A 17 2.40 23.50 3.43
CA LEU A 17 2.34 24.78 4.12
C LEU A 17 0.89 24.93 4.56
N LEU A 18 0.56 25.01 5.85
CA LEU A 18 -0.74 25.58 6.30
C LEU A 18 -0.63 26.15 7.71
N LEU A 19 0.27 27.12 7.93
CA LEU A 19 0.17 28.00 9.10
C LEU A 19 0.67 29.41 8.74
N SER A 20 -0.18 30.16 8.05
CA SER A 20 -0.14 31.62 8.06
C SER A 20 -1.57 32.13 7.96
N GLY A 21 -2.21 32.30 9.12
CA GLY A 21 -3.59 32.75 9.21
C GLY A 21 -4.16 32.78 10.62
N CYS A 22 -3.37 33.14 11.64
CA CYS A 22 -3.97 33.64 12.89
C CYS A 22 -4.25 35.13 12.70
N THR A 23 -5.48 35.49 12.34
CA THR A 23 -6.00 36.85 12.56
C THR A 23 -6.65 36.93 13.95
N PRO A 24 -6.47 38.04 14.69
CA PRO A 24 -7.26 38.30 15.88
C PRO A 24 -8.69 38.75 15.52
N LEU A 25 -9.64 38.30 16.34
CA LEU A 25 -11.09 38.57 16.32
C LEU A 25 -11.44 40.07 16.55
N PRO A 26 -12.70 40.50 16.32
CA PRO A 26 -13.08 41.64 15.50
C PRO A 26 -13.40 42.93 16.27
N GLY A 27 -13.36 44.06 15.57
CA GLY A 27 -14.01 45.28 16.00
C GLY A 27 -13.60 46.54 15.23
N LYS A 28 -14.61 47.25 14.70
CA LYS A 28 -14.63 48.63 14.17
C LYS A 28 -14.30 48.89 12.70
N SER A 29 -15.39 49.21 11.98
CA SER A 29 -15.61 50.43 11.19
C SER A 29 -14.95 50.59 9.81
N ALA A 30 -15.83 50.49 8.81
CA ALA A 30 -16.15 51.51 7.80
C ALA A 30 -15.20 51.81 6.62
N GLU A 31 -15.86 51.86 5.45
CA GLU A 31 -15.61 52.68 4.26
C GLU A 31 -14.68 52.16 3.14
N ASP A 32 -15.36 51.64 2.09
CA ASP A 32 -15.19 51.86 0.65
C ASP A 32 -13.80 52.16 0.05
N LYS A 33 -13.39 51.28 -0.88
CA LYS A 33 -13.17 51.62 -2.31
C LYS A 33 -12.87 50.37 -3.17
N GLN A 34 -13.84 50.03 -4.02
CA GLN A 34 -13.78 49.67 -5.45
C GLN A 34 -12.41 49.28 -6.06
N GLU A 35 -12.26 48.08 -6.66
CA GLU A 35 -12.45 47.82 -8.12
C GLU A 35 -12.18 46.33 -8.52
N ASN A 36 -13.01 45.82 -9.44
CA ASN A 36 -13.08 44.55 -10.19
C ASN A 36 -11.93 43.50 -10.15
N SER A 37 -12.29 42.22 -9.95
CA SER A 37 -12.20 41.13 -10.95
C SER A 37 -12.78 39.81 -10.43
N ASP A 38 -13.49 39.08 -11.29
CA ASP A 38 -13.82 37.65 -11.26
C ASP A 38 -14.82 37.08 -10.24
N ASN A 39 -16.09 37.06 -10.68
CA ASN A 39 -17.13 36.17 -10.20
C ASN A 39 -16.85 34.71 -10.59
N SER A 40 -16.31 33.91 -9.68
CA SER A 40 -16.48 32.44 -9.68
C SER A 40 -16.23 31.76 -8.33
N ILE A 41 -15.94 32.51 -7.27
CA ILE A 41 -15.61 31.95 -5.93
C ILE A 41 -16.78 32.07 -4.94
N GLU A 42 -17.77 32.92 -5.20
CA GLU A 42 -18.85 33.19 -4.23
C GLU A 42 -19.95 32.11 -4.18
N GLU A 43 -20.09 31.28 -5.22
CA GLU A 43 -21.05 30.17 -5.24
C GLU A 43 -20.54 28.94 -4.47
N ALA A 44 -19.23 28.67 -4.53
CA ALA A 44 -18.60 27.58 -3.77
C ALA A 44 -18.55 27.88 -2.26
N ALA A 45 -18.39 29.15 -1.87
CA ALA A 45 -18.35 29.55 -0.46
C ALA A 45 -19.72 29.43 0.22
N ARG A 46 -20.83 29.62 -0.50
CA ARG A 46 -22.19 29.46 0.05
C ARG A 46 -22.56 27.99 0.25
N SER A 47 -22.10 27.09 -0.60
CA SER A 47 -22.34 25.63 -0.46
C SER A 47 -21.64 25.04 0.78
N ILE A 48 -20.47 25.57 1.13
CA ILE A 48 -19.70 25.10 2.30
C ILE A 48 -20.25 25.71 3.60
N GLY A 49 -20.76 26.95 3.57
CA GLY A 49 -21.29 27.65 4.75
C GLY A 49 -22.54 27.03 5.38
N ASP A 50 -23.40 26.39 4.57
CA ASP A 50 -24.63 25.77 5.07
C ASP A 50 -24.42 24.34 5.63
N SER A 51 -23.36 23.66 5.21
CA SER A 51 -23.07 22.27 5.63
C SER A 51 -22.48 22.17 7.04
N VAL A 52 -21.99 23.28 7.61
CA VAL A 52 -21.30 23.29 8.93
C VAL A 52 -22.28 23.46 10.10
N ARG A 53 -23.57 23.74 9.85
CA ARG A 53 -24.57 23.94 10.92
C ARG A 53 -25.35 22.69 11.34
N GLN A 54 -25.08 21.53 10.75
CA GLN A 54 -25.69 20.27 11.19
C GLN A 54 -24.64 19.18 11.36
N GLY A 55 -24.45 18.72 12.59
CA GLY A 55 -23.73 17.48 12.88
C GLY A 55 -22.60 17.59 13.90
N VAL A 56 -22.93 17.97 15.14
CA VAL A 56 -22.12 17.55 16.28
C VAL A 56 -22.29 16.03 16.41
N GLY A 57 -21.26 15.26 16.03
CA GLY A 57 -21.17 13.84 16.41
C GLY A 57 -20.76 12.81 15.35
N THR A 58 -19.81 13.07 14.45
CA THR A 58 -19.12 12.01 13.66
C THR A 58 -17.79 12.53 13.09
N ALA A 59 -16.73 12.57 13.91
CA ALA A 59 -15.42 13.08 13.46
C ALA A 59 -14.44 11.99 12.97
N VAL A 60 -14.78 10.70 13.11
CA VAL A 60 -13.84 9.59 12.78
C VAL A 60 -14.03 9.08 11.34
N ASP A 61 -15.26 9.03 10.83
CA ASP A 61 -15.53 8.58 9.44
C ASP A 61 -15.10 9.61 8.39
N SER A 62 -15.07 10.88 8.77
CA SER A 62 -14.67 12.00 7.90
C SER A 62 -13.16 12.01 7.66
N ALA A 63 -12.34 11.55 8.62
CA ALA A 63 -10.89 11.46 8.45
C ALA A 63 -10.49 10.30 7.52
N ALA A 64 -11.14 9.13 7.64
CA ALA A 64 -10.90 7.98 6.76
C ALA A 64 -11.27 8.30 5.30
N LYS A 65 -12.42 8.95 5.06
CA LYS A 65 -12.80 9.43 3.72
C LYS A 65 -11.88 10.53 3.19
N VAL A 66 -11.35 11.40 4.04
CA VAL A 66 -10.38 12.42 3.62
C VAL A 66 -9.04 11.76 3.24
N VAL A 67 -8.59 10.71 3.92
CA VAL A 67 -7.38 9.96 3.51
C VAL A 67 -7.62 9.17 2.22
N GLU A 68 -8.77 8.51 2.07
CA GLU A 68 -9.16 7.77 0.87
C GLU A 68 -9.26 8.72 -0.35
N SER A 69 -9.96 9.85 -0.19
CA SER A 69 -10.05 10.87 -1.25
C SER A 69 -8.74 11.62 -1.52
N THR A 70 -7.82 11.77 -0.56
CA THR A 70 -6.52 12.40 -0.82
C THR A 70 -5.57 11.44 -1.53
N THR A 71 -5.67 10.13 -1.28
CA THR A 71 -4.92 9.10 -1.99
C THR A 71 -5.44 8.95 -3.42
N ASP A 72 -6.77 8.99 -3.60
CA ASP A 72 -7.40 9.00 -4.93
C ASP A 72 -7.13 10.31 -5.68
N LEU A 73 -7.16 11.48 -5.02
CA LEU A 73 -6.82 12.78 -5.65
C LEU A 73 -5.33 12.91 -5.98
N ALA A 74 -4.42 12.32 -5.19
CA ALA A 74 -3.00 12.25 -5.51
C ALA A 74 -2.77 11.32 -6.71
N THR A 75 -3.41 10.15 -6.74
CA THR A 75 -3.27 9.16 -7.81
C THR A 75 -3.94 9.62 -9.12
N ASP A 76 -5.08 10.30 -9.06
CA ASP A 76 -5.82 10.82 -10.23
C ASP A 76 -5.20 12.11 -10.81
N ARG A 77 -4.63 13.00 -9.98
CA ARG A 77 -3.87 14.15 -10.51
C ARG A 77 -2.50 13.75 -11.06
N LEU A 78 -1.83 12.74 -10.49
CA LEU A 78 -0.58 12.20 -11.02
C LEU A 78 -0.79 11.43 -12.34
N SER A 79 -1.94 10.76 -12.50
CA SER A 79 -2.24 9.98 -13.71
C SER A 79 -2.41 10.81 -14.99
N SER A 80 -2.50 12.14 -14.91
CA SER A 80 -2.69 13.02 -16.07
C SER A 80 -1.42 13.73 -16.58
N SER A 81 -0.25 13.53 -15.96
CA SER A 81 1.00 14.24 -16.36
C SER A 81 2.27 13.36 -16.49
N GLY A 82 2.24 12.10 -16.05
CA GLY A 82 3.37 11.18 -16.15
C GLY A 82 3.51 10.51 -17.52
N MET A 83 4.75 10.23 -17.94
CA MET A 83 5.02 9.37 -19.10
C MET A 83 5.05 7.91 -18.64
N LYS A 84 4.42 7.01 -19.39
CA LYS A 84 4.22 5.61 -19.00
C LYS A 84 4.91 4.64 -19.95
N LYS A 85 5.49 3.58 -19.42
CA LYS A 85 5.97 2.41 -20.17
C LYS A 85 5.47 1.14 -19.49
N GLU A 86 4.89 0.25 -20.29
CA GLU A 86 4.55 -1.10 -19.86
C GLU A 86 5.63 -2.07 -20.31
N ILE A 87 6.04 -2.97 -19.43
CA ILE A 87 7.02 -4.02 -19.70
C ILE A 87 6.45 -5.33 -19.20
N VAL A 88 6.53 -6.36 -20.04
CA VAL A 88 6.08 -7.71 -19.71
C VAL A 88 7.29 -8.64 -19.72
N TYR A 89 7.39 -9.46 -18.67
CA TYR A 89 8.39 -10.51 -18.51
C TYR A 89 7.68 -11.83 -18.19
N SER A 90 8.14 -12.93 -18.79
CA SER A 90 7.63 -14.27 -18.50
C SER A 90 8.75 -15.29 -18.49
N THR A 91 8.74 -16.18 -17.51
CA THR A 91 9.72 -17.27 -17.40
C THR A 91 9.07 -18.52 -16.81
N GLU A 92 9.65 -19.69 -17.09
CA GLU A 92 9.25 -20.92 -16.40
C GLU A 92 9.69 -20.84 -14.93
N SER A 93 8.78 -21.17 -14.01
CA SER A 93 9.10 -21.12 -12.56
C SER A 93 10.12 -22.17 -12.12
N GLY A 94 10.29 -23.23 -12.92
CA GLY A 94 11.19 -24.34 -12.63
C GLY A 94 10.87 -24.96 -11.26
N SER A 95 11.88 -25.05 -10.40
CA SER A 95 11.73 -25.54 -9.03
C SER A 95 11.54 -24.43 -7.98
N GLY A 96 11.37 -23.18 -8.40
CA GLY A 96 11.17 -22.05 -7.47
C GLY A 96 9.79 -22.10 -6.84
N THR A 97 9.74 -21.99 -5.51
CA THR A 97 8.51 -22.05 -4.71
C THR A 97 8.22 -20.74 -3.98
N ALA A 98 9.19 -19.82 -3.91
CA ALA A 98 9.05 -18.54 -3.24
C ALA A 98 9.10 -17.37 -4.24
N LEU A 99 8.26 -16.36 -4.02
CA LEU A 99 8.27 -15.08 -4.71
C LEU A 99 8.67 -13.98 -3.73
N ARG A 100 9.63 -13.15 -4.14
CA ARG A 100 10.00 -11.90 -3.51
C ARG A 100 9.78 -10.74 -4.46
N VAL A 101 9.08 -9.71 -3.99
CA VAL A 101 8.94 -8.43 -4.71
C VAL A 101 8.95 -7.30 -3.70
N GLU A 102 9.71 -6.25 -4.01
CA GLU A 102 9.86 -5.06 -3.19
C GLU A 102 9.64 -3.83 -4.08
N SER A 103 8.90 -2.84 -3.60
CA SER A 103 8.64 -1.60 -4.34
C SER A 103 8.72 -0.40 -3.40
N SER A 104 9.42 0.65 -3.81
CA SER A 104 9.44 1.89 -3.02
C SER A 104 8.15 2.69 -3.22
N VAL A 105 7.72 2.89 -4.47
CA VAL A 105 6.47 3.60 -4.77
C VAL A 105 5.71 2.91 -5.88
N GLY A 106 4.50 2.43 -5.57
CA GLY A 106 3.58 1.83 -6.54
C GLY A 106 2.82 0.65 -6.00
N ASP A 107 1.95 0.09 -6.83
CA ASP A 107 1.06 -1.00 -6.42
C ASP A 107 1.65 -2.36 -6.78
N ILE A 108 1.47 -3.36 -5.93
CA ILE A 108 1.85 -4.75 -6.19
C ILE A 108 0.59 -5.60 -6.17
N GLU A 109 0.23 -6.23 -7.29
CA GLU A 109 -0.78 -7.29 -7.33
C GLU A 109 -0.11 -8.64 -7.60
N VAL A 110 -0.34 -9.62 -6.71
CA VAL A 110 0.07 -11.02 -6.91
C VAL A 110 -1.18 -11.89 -6.96
N LYS A 111 -1.36 -12.62 -8.05
CA LYS A 111 -2.54 -13.48 -8.25
C LYS A 111 -2.13 -14.84 -8.79
N ARG A 112 -2.93 -15.87 -8.50
CA ARG A 112 -2.76 -17.18 -9.12
C ARG A 112 -2.86 -17.05 -10.64
N GLY A 113 -1.84 -17.51 -11.34
CA GLY A 113 -1.77 -17.62 -12.78
C GLY A 113 -2.30 -18.98 -13.28
N SER A 114 -2.52 -19.07 -14.58
CA SER A 114 -2.76 -20.36 -15.24
C SER A 114 -1.46 -20.87 -15.86
N GLY A 115 -1.00 -22.05 -15.42
CA GLY A 115 0.18 -22.75 -15.98
C GLY A 115 1.39 -22.78 -15.04
N SER A 116 2.56 -23.03 -15.61
CA SER A 116 3.86 -23.19 -14.92
C SER A 116 4.73 -21.93 -14.90
N GLN A 117 4.29 -20.86 -15.57
CA GLN A 117 5.07 -19.65 -15.77
C GLN A 117 4.84 -18.64 -14.67
N LEU A 118 5.93 -17.97 -14.27
CA LEU A 118 5.89 -16.69 -13.57
C LEU A 118 5.75 -15.60 -14.64
N LYS A 119 4.64 -14.86 -14.63
CA LYS A 119 4.41 -13.73 -15.54
C LYS A 119 4.35 -12.44 -14.76
N ILE A 120 5.02 -11.41 -15.26
CA ILE A 120 5.16 -10.12 -14.61
C ILE A 120 4.83 -9.06 -15.65
N SER A 121 3.85 -8.21 -15.33
CA SER A 121 3.59 -6.97 -16.05
C SER A 121 3.92 -5.82 -15.11
N ALA A 122 4.83 -4.93 -15.51
CA ALA A 122 5.12 -3.71 -14.77
C ALA A 122 4.67 -2.49 -15.57
N THR A 123 4.02 -1.55 -14.90
CA THR A 123 3.74 -0.21 -15.42
C THR A 123 4.63 0.78 -14.70
N ILE A 124 5.55 1.38 -15.44
CA ILE A 124 6.47 2.40 -14.94
C ILE A 124 5.94 3.75 -15.37
N THR A 125 5.71 4.65 -14.41
CA THR A 125 5.30 6.03 -14.67
C THR A 125 6.39 6.97 -14.19
N ALA A 126 6.99 7.74 -15.10
CA ALA A 126 7.97 8.78 -14.79
C ALA A 126 7.29 10.15 -14.79
N TYR A 127 7.54 10.96 -13.75
CA TYR A 127 6.95 12.29 -13.60
C TYR A 127 7.96 13.39 -13.89
N LYS A 128 7.46 14.55 -14.33
CA LYS A 128 8.32 15.69 -14.59
C LYS A 128 8.51 16.45 -13.29
N THR A 129 9.75 16.53 -12.82
CA THR A 129 10.10 17.40 -11.71
C THR A 129 10.10 18.86 -12.18
N VAL A 130 9.36 19.72 -11.47
CA VAL A 130 9.31 21.16 -11.78
C VAL A 130 10.71 21.77 -11.62
N GLY A 131 11.14 22.55 -12.61
CA GLY A 131 12.45 23.22 -12.58
C GLY A 131 13.64 22.33 -12.96
N ARG A 132 13.43 21.09 -13.40
CA ARG A 132 14.48 20.18 -13.87
C ARG A 132 14.36 19.87 -15.36
N GLN A 133 15.48 19.43 -15.94
CA GLN A 133 15.51 18.85 -17.28
C GLN A 133 14.57 17.63 -17.32
N ASP A 134 13.87 17.45 -18.44
CA ASP A 134 12.91 16.37 -18.60
C ASP A 134 13.65 15.11 -19.08
N HIS A 135 13.94 14.20 -18.15
CA HIS A 135 14.64 12.93 -18.42
C HIS A 135 13.70 11.72 -18.42
N ARG A 136 12.38 11.95 -18.50
CA ARG A 136 11.38 10.87 -18.37
C ARG A 136 11.54 9.83 -19.47
N GLN A 137 11.78 10.25 -20.71
CA GLN A 137 11.91 9.33 -21.82
C GLN A 137 13.15 8.45 -21.65
N GLU A 138 14.28 9.05 -21.28
CA GLU A 138 15.53 8.34 -21.06
C GLU A 138 15.40 7.32 -19.93
N ILE A 139 14.79 7.69 -18.80
CA ILE A 139 14.52 6.77 -17.69
C ILE A 139 13.71 5.56 -18.17
N LEU A 140 12.63 5.81 -18.93
CA LEU A 140 11.78 4.74 -19.44
C LEU A 140 12.49 3.88 -20.49
N ASP A 141 13.29 4.48 -21.38
CA ASP A 141 14.03 3.76 -22.42
C ASP A 141 15.02 2.77 -21.82
N HIS A 142 15.66 3.15 -20.71
CA HIS A 142 16.57 2.28 -19.97
C HIS A 142 15.90 1.31 -19.02
N ALA A 143 14.61 1.48 -18.71
CA ALA A 143 13.94 0.58 -17.77
C ALA A 143 13.81 -0.84 -18.31
N VAL A 144 14.20 -1.81 -17.46
CA VAL A 144 14.13 -3.26 -17.68
C VAL A 144 13.50 -3.92 -16.47
N VAL A 145 12.63 -4.89 -16.71
CA VAL A 145 11.97 -5.70 -15.66
C VAL A 145 12.40 -7.14 -15.82
N GLU A 146 12.86 -7.74 -14.73
CA GLU A 146 13.35 -9.12 -14.71
C GLU A 146 12.96 -9.84 -13.42
N ALA A 147 13.12 -11.16 -13.45
CA ALA A 147 13.13 -11.97 -12.25
C ALA A 147 14.39 -12.83 -12.21
N LYS A 148 15.09 -12.82 -11.07
CA LYS A 148 16.27 -13.66 -10.83
C LYS A 148 15.90 -14.75 -9.84
N GLN A 149 16.21 -16.00 -10.20
CA GLN A 149 16.10 -17.13 -9.28
C GLN A 149 17.40 -17.31 -8.51
N SER A 150 17.31 -17.37 -7.18
CA SER A 150 18.41 -17.77 -6.30
C SER A 150 17.91 -18.86 -5.36
N GLY A 151 18.39 -20.09 -5.57
CA GLY A 151 17.86 -21.26 -4.88
C GLY A 151 16.37 -21.49 -5.20
N GLY A 152 15.53 -21.54 -4.17
CA GLY A 152 14.08 -21.72 -4.31
C GLY A 152 13.28 -20.42 -4.45
N GLU A 153 13.93 -19.25 -4.45
CA GLU A 153 13.27 -17.94 -4.43
C GLU A 153 13.47 -17.19 -5.76
N TRP A 154 12.38 -16.66 -6.30
CA TRP A 154 12.34 -15.71 -7.41
C TRP A 154 12.24 -14.30 -6.87
N THR A 155 13.19 -13.43 -7.20
CA THR A 155 13.14 -12.01 -6.88
C THR A 155 12.77 -11.22 -8.13
N VAL A 156 11.67 -10.47 -8.07
CA VAL A 156 11.23 -9.53 -9.12
C VAL A 156 11.83 -8.16 -8.83
N TYR A 157 12.42 -7.53 -9.84
CA TYR A 157 13.02 -6.22 -9.71
C TYR A 157 13.00 -5.47 -11.05
N THR A 158 12.98 -4.14 -10.96
CA THR A 158 13.13 -3.24 -12.12
C THR A 158 14.44 -2.50 -11.99
N HIS A 159 15.23 -2.46 -13.06
CA HIS A 159 16.57 -1.86 -13.09
C HIS A 159 16.80 -1.11 -14.41
N SER A 160 17.96 -0.48 -14.53
CA SER A 160 18.41 0.12 -15.78
C SER A 160 19.12 -0.92 -16.65
N SER A 161 18.96 -0.83 -17.97
CA SER A 161 19.72 -1.63 -18.95
C SER A 161 21.24 -1.37 -18.89
N GLU A 162 21.66 -0.28 -18.25
CA GLU A 162 23.09 0.07 -18.07
C GLU A 162 23.67 -0.44 -16.75
N ASP A 163 22.82 -0.73 -15.75
CA ASP A 163 23.22 -1.19 -14.43
C ASP A 163 22.14 -2.14 -13.87
N ALA A 164 22.43 -3.45 -13.96
CA ALA A 164 21.51 -4.52 -13.54
C ALA A 164 21.57 -4.87 -12.05
N ASP A 165 22.47 -4.23 -11.30
CA ASP A 165 22.65 -4.45 -9.86
C ASP A 165 22.04 -3.31 -9.02
N THR A 166 21.62 -2.23 -9.66
CA THR A 166 20.95 -1.08 -9.03
C THR A 166 19.49 -1.00 -9.47
N ASP A 167 18.56 -0.81 -8.52
CA ASP A 167 17.15 -0.62 -8.84
C ASP A 167 16.92 0.68 -9.64
N LEU A 168 15.81 0.74 -10.38
CA LEU A 168 15.54 1.87 -11.28
C LEU A 168 15.42 3.21 -10.54
N TRP A 169 14.87 3.25 -9.32
CA TRP A 169 14.79 4.49 -8.53
C TRP A 169 16.18 5.00 -8.16
N THR A 170 17.03 4.12 -7.64
CA THR A 170 18.40 4.46 -7.25
C THR A 170 19.24 4.86 -8.46
N TRP A 171 19.11 4.17 -9.60
CA TRP A 171 19.82 4.53 -10.83
C TRP A 171 19.37 5.89 -11.36
N ALA A 172 18.05 6.13 -11.46
CA ALA A 172 17.52 7.40 -11.97
C ALA A 172 17.96 8.58 -11.07
N ASN A 173 17.99 8.37 -9.76
CA ASN A 173 18.46 9.38 -8.82
C ASN A 173 19.97 9.66 -8.99
N ARG A 174 20.79 8.63 -9.20
CA ARG A 174 22.23 8.80 -9.44
C ARG A 174 22.51 9.50 -10.77
N GLN A 175 21.77 9.16 -11.82
CA GLN A 175 22.04 9.62 -13.19
C GLN A 175 21.44 11.00 -13.49
N TYR A 176 20.24 11.27 -12.95
CA TYR A 176 19.43 12.44 -13.30
C TYR A 176 18.99 13.26 -12.08
N ASP A 177 19.48 12.93 -10.88
CA ASP A 177 19.08 13.54 -9.60
C ASP A 177 17.59 13.38 -9.28
N THR A 178 16.85 12.49 -9.96
CA THR A 178 15.40 12.30 -9.74
C THR A 178 15.03 10.85 -9.46
N SER A 179 14.12 10.65 -8.51
CA SER A 179 13.44 9.38 -8.21
C SER A 179 11.92 9.52 -8.37
N ASP A 180 11.46 10.52 -9.13
CA ASP A 180 10.05 10.81 -9.35
C ASP A 180 9.44 9.80 -10.33
N LEU A 181 9.36 8.54 -9.90
CA LEU A 181 8.78 7.45 -10.66
C LEU A 181 8.00 6.49 -9.77
N THR A 182 6.96 5.91 -10.33
CA THR A 182 6.14 4.87 -9.72
C THR A 182 6.29 3.60 -10.55
N ILE A 183 6.41 2.44 -9.88
CA ILE A 183 6.44 1.14 -10.53
C ILE A 183 5.36 0.26 -9.92
N SER A 184 4.33 -0.05 -10.72
CA SER A 184 3.27 -0.96 -10.31
C SER A 184 3.42 -2.30 -11.00
N TYR A 185 3.34 -3.39 -10.25
CA TYR A 185 3.48 -4.76 -10.73
C TYR A 185 2.15 -5.52 -10.69
N VAL A 186 1.89 -6.32 -11.71
CA VAL A 186 0.91 -7.40 -11.71
C VAL A 186 1.66 -8.70 -11.98
N ILE A 187 1.66 -9.60 -11.01
CA ILE A 187 2.42 -10.84 -11.01
C ILE A 187 1.45 -12.02 -10.98
N GLU A 188 1.52 -12.86 -12.00
CA GLU A 188 0.83 -14.14 -12.07
C GLU A 188 1.81 -15.25 -11.68
N VAL A 189 1.51 -15.94 -10.58
CA VAL A 189 2.34 -17.03 -10.05
C VAL A 189 1.74 -18.39 -10.37
N PRO A 190 2.55 -19.41 -10.68
CA PRO A 190 2.05 -20.78 -10.82
C PRO A 190 1.71 -21.40 -9.46
N ASP A 191 0.90 -22.46 -9.48
CA ASP A 191 0.47 -23.17 -8.26
C ASP A 191 1.60 -23.79 -7.44
N SER A 192 2.79 -23.96 -8.04
CA SER A 192 3.99 -24.42 -7.35
C SER A 192 4.57 -23.40 -6.36
N MET A 193 4.23 -22.11 -6.50
CA MET A 193 4.67 -21.06 -5.58
C MET A 193 3.74 -20.95 -4.39
N ASN A 194 4.31 -21.06 -3.19
CA ASN A 194 3.57 -21.09 -1.93
C ASN A 194 4.23 -20.28 -0.81
N GLN A 195 5.26 -19.49 -1.13
CA GLN A 195 5.87 -18.55 -0.19
C GLN A 195 5.90 -17.17 -0.83
N PHE A 196 5.28 -16.18 -0.18
CA PHE A 196 5.12 -14.83 -0.71
C PHE A 196 5.76 -13.82 0.23
N VAL A 197 6.83 -13.18 -0.23
CA VAL A 197 7.53 -12.11 0.48
C VAL A 197 7.32 -10.81 -0.30
N ILE A 198 6.49 -9.92 0.22
CA ILE A 198 6.04 -8.71 -0.50
C ILE A 198 6.26 -7.49 0.40
N ARG A 199 7.05 -6.53 -0.06
CA ARG A 199 7.29 -5.28 0.67
C ARG A 199 6.95 -4.06 -0.18
N SER A 200 6.32 -3.07 0.43
CA SER A 200 6.04 -1.80 -0.24
C SER A 200 6.21 -0.62 0.71
N ASP A 201 7.07 0.34 0.38
CA ASP A 201 7.21 1.53 1.23
C ASP A 201 5.94 2.39 1.09
N VAL A 202 5.52 2.69 -0.15
CA VAL A 202 4.29 3.45 -0.43
C VAL A 202 3.48 2.80 -1.54
N GLY A 203 2.24 2.41 -1.24
CA GLY A 203 1.29 1.94 -2.26
C GLY A 203 0.32 0.87 -1.76
N ARG A 204 -0.31 0.17 -2.70
CA ARG A 204 -1.24 -0.92 -2.40
C ARG A 204 -0.62 -2.28 -2.72
N ILE A 205 -0.71 -3.20 -1.77
CA ILE A 205 -0.44 -4.61 -1.99
C ILE A 205 -1.76 -5.36 -2.11
N ASN A 206 -1.94 -6.12 -3.18
CA ASN A 206 -3.09 -6.98 -3.42
C ASN A 206 -2.62 -8.41 -3.65
N THR A 207 -3.14 -9.37 -2.89
CA THR A 207 -2.93 -10.80 -3.19
C THR A 207 -4.28 -11.48 -3.41
N ARG A 208 -4.41 -12.37 -4.39
CA ARG A 208 -5.68 -13.05 -4.67
C ARG A 208 -5.54 -14.54 -4.96
N GLY A 209 -6.30 -15.35 -4.22
CA GLY A 209 -6.44 -16.78 -4.46
C GLY A 209 -5.13 -17.52 -4.36
N LEU A 210 -4.30 -17.19 -3.37
CA LEU A 210 -3.00 -17.83 -3.16
C LEU A 210 -3.09 -18.78 -1.96
N ASN A 211 -2.32 -19.87 -2.03
CA ASN A 211 -2.20 -20.85 -0.96
C ASN A 211 -0.74 -20.87 -0.52
N GLY A 212 -0.44 -20.60 0.75
CA GLY A 212 0.95 -20.47 1.15
C GLY A 212 1.23 -19.82 2.49
N THR A 213 2.50 -19.47 2.68
CA THR A 213 2.98 -18.59 3.74
C THR A 213 3.13 -17.16 3.22
N TYR A 214 2.76 -16.19 4.05
CA TYR A 214 2.78 -14.78 3.71
C TYR A 214 3.74 -14.03 4.63
N ASP A 215 4.64 -13.25 4.05
CA ASP A 215 5.44 -12.22 4.73
C ASP A 215 5.22 -10.91 3.95
N VAL A 216 4.15 -10.21 4.30
CA VAL A 216 3.66 -9.05 3.55
C VAL A 216 3.70 -7.82 4.44
N THR A 217 4.47 -6.81 4.06
CA THR A 217 4.61 -5.57 4.83
C THR A 217 4.45 -4.34 3.96
N SER A 218 3.83 -3.30 4.51
CA SER A 218 3.80 -1.98 3.87
C SER A 218 3.92 -0.84 4.87
N ASP A 219 4.83 0.10 4.63
CA ASP A 219 5.02 1.23 5.54
C ASP A 219 3.82 2.16 5.46
N VAL A 220 3.42 2.57 4.25
CA VAL A 220 2.26 3.42 4.02
C VAL A 220 1.38 2.90 2.90
N GLY A 221 0.12 2.59 3.22
CA GLY A 221 -0.90 2.33 2.20
C GLY A 221 -1.93 1.28 2.59
N SER A 222 -2.17 0.31 1.71
CA SER A 222 -3.17 -0.73 2.00
C SER A 222 -2.75 -2.12 1.55
N ILE A 223 -3.12 -3.12 2.33
CA ILE A 223 -2.88 -4.53 2.02
C ILE A 223 -4.24 -5.22 1.89
N ASN A 224 -4.54 -5.76 0.71
CA ASN A 224 -5.75 -6.53 0.45
C ASN A 224 -5.39 -7.97 0.13
N VAL A 225 -5.66 -8.88 1.06
CA VAL A 225 -5.45 -10.31 0.90
C VAL A 225 -6.81 -10.96 0.68
N LYS A 226 -7.04 -11.50 -0.51
CA LYS A 226 -8.32 -12.11 -0.93
C LYS A 226 -8.18 -13.60 -1.17
N ASP A 227 -9.17 -14.37 -0.72
CA ASP A 227 -9.27 -15.81 -0.91
C ASP A 227 -8.00 -16.56 -0.47
N ALA A 228 -7.40 -16.18 0.66
CA ALA A 228 -6.13 -16.74 1.10
C ALA A 228 -6.29 -18.04 1.88
N HIS A 229 -5.48 -19.05 1.54
CA HIS A 229 -5.31 -20.26 2.33
C HIS A 229 -3.93 -20.28 2.98
N ILE A 230 -3.88 -20.25 4.31
CA ILE A 230 -2.63 -20.17 5.08
C ILE A 230 -2.10 -21.57 5.43
N THR A 231 -0.99 -21.96 4.81
CA THR A 231 -0.40 -23.31 4.96
C THR A 231 0.82 -23.37 5.90
N GLY A 232 1.19 -22.22 6.48
CA GLY A 232 2.22 -22.14 7.51
C GLY A 232 2.24 -20.78 8.21
N ASP A 233 3.23 -20.58 9.07
CA ASP A 233 3.39 -19.33 9.82
C ASP A 233 3.50 -18.13 8.87
N SER A 234 2.66 -17.12 9.10
CA SER A 234 2.47 -15.98 8.22
C SER A 234 2.33 -14.68 9.00
N SER A 235 2.80 -13.58 8.42
CA SER A 235 2.73 -12.22 8.95
C SER A 235 2.30 -11.24 7.86
N ILE A 236 1.32 -10.40 8.19
CA ILE A 236 0.81 -9.33 7.33
C ILE A 236 0.80 -8.03 8.15
N GLY A 237 1.52 -7.01 7.73
CA GLY A 237 1.77 -5.83 8.56
C GLY A 237 1.71 -4.51 7.81
N THR A 238 1.17 -3.46 8.44
CA THR A 238 1.37 -2.09 7.97
C THR A 238 1.69 -1.12 9.10
N ASP A 239 2.54 -0.14 8.83
CA ASP A 239 2.83 0.90 9.82
C ASP A 239 1.68 1.92 9.81
N THR A 240 1.36 2.47 8.65
CA THR A 240 0.21 3.38 8.47
C THR A 240 -0.66 2.95 7.31
N GLY A 241 -1.85 2.42 7.61
CA GLY A 241 -2.68 1.91 6.53
C GLY A 241 -3.87 1.04 6.93
N THR A 242 -4.48 0.44 5.91
CA THR A 242 -5.59 -0.49 6.09
C THR A 242 -5.22 -1.88 5.60
N ILE A 243 -5.55 -2.89 6.40
CA ILE A 243 -5.45 -4.29 6.01
C ILE A 243 -6.86 -4.86 5.84
N ASN A 244 -7.17 -5.37 4.65
CA ASN A 244 -8.36 -6.15 4.37
C ASN A 244 -7.93 -7.60 4.13
N LEU A 245 -8.26 -8.48 5.08
CA LEU A 245 -8.00 -9.91 5.02
C LEU A 245 -9.31 -10.65 4.74
N ASP A 246 -9.29 -11.51 3.74
CA ASP A 246 -10.33 -12.47 3.44
C ASP A 246 -9.70 -13.87 3.38
N LEU A 247 -10.04 -14.68 4.38
CA LEU A 247 -9.40 -15.96 4.67
C LEU A 247 -10.34 -17.09 4.26
N SER A 248 -9.91 -17.89 3.28
CA SER A 248 -10.63 -19.06 2.79
C SER A 248 -10.23 -20.33 3.54
N GLY A 249 -9.06 -20.36 4.17
CA GLY A 249 -8.57 -21.52 4.92
C GLY A 249 -7.31 -21.23 5.72
N ILE A 250 -7.08 -22.06 6.75
CA ILE A 250 -5.84 -22.08 7.51
C ILE A 250 -5.57 -23.52 7.99
N ASP A 251 -4.37 -24.02 7.74
CA ASP A 251 -3.98 -25.37 8.14
C ASP A 251 -3.78 -25.48 9.65
N SER A 252 -3.97 -26.67 10.21
CA SER A 252 -4.04 -26.90 11.66
C SER A 252 -2.77 -26.55 12.43
N SER A 253 -1.59 -26.62 11.79
CA SER A 253 -0.30 -26.25 12.38
C SER A 253 0.08 -24.79 12.14
N SER A 254 -0.70 -24.04 11.37
CA SER A 254 -0.37 -22.69 10.94
C SER A 254 -0.69 -21.63 11.99
N LYS A 255 -0.03 -20.48 11.85
CA LYS A 255 -0.36 -19.25 12.56
C LYS A 255 -0.39 -18.09 11.60
N LEU A 256 -1.33 -17.19 11.79
CA LEU A 256 -1.40 -15.94 11.04
C LEU A 256 -1.35 -14.77 12.02
N LYS A 257 -0.38 -13.88 11.85
CA LYS A 257 -0.33 -12.59 12.54
C LYS A 257 -0.67 -11.47 11.55
N VAL A 258 -1.62 -10.62 11.92
CA VAL A 258 -1.97 -9.41 11.19
C VAL A 258 -1.80 -8.23 12.12
N SER A 259 -1.07 -7.20 11.70
CA SER A 259 -0.83 -6.02 12.54
C SER A 259 -0.88 -4.71 11.78
N SER A 260 -1.45 -3.68 12.40
CA SER A 260 -1.38 -2.29 11.94
C SER A 260 -0.95 -1.39 13.09
N GLU A 261 0.09 -0.59 12.93
CA GLU A 261 0.46 0.37 13.98
C GLU A 261 -0.56 1.51 14.05
N VAL A 262 -0.85 2.12 12.91
CA VAL A 262 -1.87 3.16 12.76
C VAL A 262 -2.79 2.81 11.60
N GLY A 263 -4.07 2.58 11.90
CA GLY A 263 -5.10 2.36 10.89
C GLY A 263 -6.06 1.24 11.23
N SER A 264 -6.50 0.48 10.23
CA SER A 264 -7.61 -0.47 10.44
C SER A 264 -7.36 -1.85 9.87
N ILE A 265 -7.88 -2.85 10.55
CA ILE A 265 -7.88 -4.25 10.10
C ILE A 265 -9.33 -4.68 9.93
N THR A 266 -9.69 -5.07 8.71
CA THR A 266 -10.95 -5.79 8.45
C THR A 266 -10.60 -7.22 8.08
N ALA A 267 -11.14 -8.18 8.84
CA ALA A 267 -11.01 -9.61 8.55
C ALA A 267 -12.37 -10.20 8.21
N SER A 268 -12.44 -10.95 7.12
CA SER A 268 -13.54 -11.82 6.73
C SER A 268 -13.05 -13.25 6.79
N LEU A 269 -13.78 -14.11 7.51
CA LEU A 269 -13.47 -15.53 7.64
C LEU A 269 -14.54 -16.30 6.87
N ASP A 270 -14.15 -17.17 5.94
CA ASP A 270 -15.11 -18.07 5.31
C ASP A 270 -15.80 -18.94 6.38
N SER A 271 -17.06 -19.28 6.13
CA SER A 271 -17.90 -20.07 7.05
C SER A 271 -17.29 -21.43 7.46
N SER A 272 -16.38 -21.97 6.65
CA SER A 272 -15.66 -23.22 6.90
C SER A 272 -14.40 -23.06 7.75
N VAL A 273 -13.90 -21.84 7.95
CA VAL A 273 -12.67 -21.58 8.69
C VAL A 273 -12.88 -21.88 10.18
N ALA A 274 -12.11 -22.85 10.70
CA ALA A 274 -11.98 -23.12 12.12
C ALA A 274 -10.64 -22.59 12.61
N CYS A 275 -10.67 -21.69 13.59
CA CYS A 275 -9.46 -21.09 14.15
C CYS A 275 -9.72 -20.57 15.56
N THR A 276 -8.65 -20.39 16.32
CA THR A 276 -8.72 -19.49 17.48
C THR A 276 -8.28 -18.10 17.07
N LEU A 277 -9.19 -17.13 17.19
CA LEU A 277 -8.97 -15.73 16.88
C LEU A 277 -8.59 -14.95 18.14
N GLU A 278 -7.52 -14.17 18.05
CA GLU A 278 -7.07 -13.24 19.09
C GLU A 278 -7.10 -11.82 18.52
N ALA A 279 -8.04 -10.99 18.98
CA ALA A 279 -8.20 -9.63 18.46
C ALA A 279 -7.91 -8.58 19.55
N HIS A 280 -6.93 -7.72 19.30
CA HIS A 280 -6.47 -6.72 20.26
C HIS A 280 -6.29 -5.35 19.59
N ALA A 281 -7.00 -4.35 20.10
CA ALA A 281 -6.77 -2.95 19.75
C ALA A 281 -6.36 -2.19 21.02
N GLU A 282 -5.19 -1.55 21.03
CA GLU A 282 -4.71 -0.80 22.20
C GLU A 282 -5.49 0.51 22.35
N LEU A 283 -5.51 1.32 21.28
CA LEU A 283 -6.27 2.57 21.20
C LEU A 283 -7.27 2.49 20.05
N GLY A 284 -8.49 2.07 20.37
CA GLY A 284 -9.63 2.07 19.46
C GLY A 284 -10.65 1.00 19.82
N GLY A 285 -11.08 0.18 18.85
CA GLY A 285 -12.17 -0.77 19.09
C GLY A 285 -12.15 -2.02 18.22
N VAL A 286 -12.57 -3.13 18.83
CA VAL A 286 -12.82 -4.41 18.16
C VAL A 286 -14.33 -4.57 17.96
N ARG A 287 -14.77 -4.93 16.75
CA ARG A 287 -16.18 -5.16 16.39
C ARG A 287 -16.36 -6.49 15.65
N GLY A 288 -17.53 -7.10 15.81
CA GLY A 288 -17.89 -8.39 15.20
C GLY A 288 -17.43 -9.63 15.97
N VAL A 289 -16.46 -9.46 16.88
CA VAL A 289 -16.03 -10.44 17.88
C VAL A 289 -15.72 -9.74 19.20
N SER A 290 -15.62 -10.52 20.28
CA SER A 290 -15.10 -10.01 21.55
C SER A 290 -13.60 -9.71 21.42
N SER A 291 -13.15 -8.64 22.06
CA SER A 291 -11.71 -8.39 22.26
C SER A 291 -11.09 -9.53 23.06
N GLY A 292 -9.86 -9.92 22.70
CA GLY A 292 -9.18 -11.08 23.24
C GLY A 292 -9.43 -12.35 22.43
N ARG A 293 -9.37 -13.50 23.12
CA ARG A 293 -9.39 -14.83 22.52
C ARG A 293 -10.83 -15.33 22.32
N THR A 294 -11.16 -15.74 21.10
CA THR A 294 -12.45 -16.35 20.72
C THR A 294 -12.21 -17.53 19.78
N ASP A 295 -12.81 -18.68 20.08
CA ASP A 295 -12.81 -19.81 19.15
C ASP A 295 -13.88 -19.64 18.07
N ILE A 296 -13.48 -19.79 16.81
CA ILE A 296 -14.32 -19.77 15.62
C ILE A 296 -14.47 -21.21 15.13
N ASN A 297 -15.71 -21.66 14.93
CA ASN A 297 -16.04 -23.00 14.42
C ASN A 297 -15.33 -24.16 15.15
N GLY A 298 -15.18 -24.05 16.47
CA GLY A 298 -14.53 -25.08 17.31
C GLY A 298 -13.05 -24.83 17.61
N GLY A 299 -12.48 -23.71 17.15
CA GLY A 299 -11.09 -23.33 17.44
C GLY A 299 -10.10 -23.94 16.43
N GLY A 300 -8.81 -23.91 16.77
CA GLY A 300 -7.76 -24.58 15.99
C GLY A 300 -6.51 -23.71 15.80
N PRO A 301 -5.99 -23.54 14.57
CA PRO A 301 -4.83 -22.70 14.32
C PRO A 301 -5.09 -21.26 14.77
N VAL A 302 -4.02 -20.52 15.09
CA VAL A 302 -4.15 -19.20 15.71
C VAL A 302 -4.11 -18.10 14.66
N VAL A 303 -5.11 -17.22 14.69
CA VAL A 303 -5.14 -15.97 13.94
C VAL A 303 -5.10 -14.81 14.93
N THR A 304 -4.06 -13.99 14.89
CA THR A 304 -3.91 -12.83 15.77
C THR A 304 -4.06 -11.56 14.95
N LEU A 305 -4.97 -10.67 15.37
CA LEU A 305 -5.20 -9.35 14.79
C LEU A 305 -4.82 -8.29 15.84
N ASN A 306 -3.84 -7.44 15.53
CA ASN A 306 -3.36 -6.41 16.43
C ASN A 306 -3.42 -5.02 15.80
N SER A 307 -3.97 -4.04 16.51
CA SER A 307 -3.88 -2.63 16.12
C SER A 307 -3.41 -1.79 17.29
N SER A 308 -2.35 -1.00 17.11
CA SER A 308 -1.91 -0.09 18.18
C SER A 308 -2.85 1.11 18.26
N VAL A 309 -3.10 1.77 17.12
CA VAL A 309 -4.07 2.87 17.01
C VAL A 309 -5.03 2.61 15.86
N GLY A 310 -6.29 2.33 16.21
CA GLY A 310 -7.39 2.23 15.26
C GLY A 310 -8.32 1.05 15.52
N SER A 311 -8.92 0.50 14.47
CA SER A 311 -10.07 -0.41 14.63
C SER A 311 -9.86 -1.77 13.98
N ILE A 312 -10.40 -2.79 14.65
CA ILE A 312 -10.47 -4.16 14.12
C ILE A 312 -11.94 -4.51 13.91
N LYS A 313 -12.27 -4.95 12.70
CA LYS A 313 -13.60 -5.47 12.36
C LYS A 313 -13.47 -6.89 11.85
N VAL A 314 -14.31 -7.78 12.38
CA VAL A 314 -14.33 -9.19 11.97
C VAL A 314 -15.73 -9.56 11.46
N ALA A 315 -15.79 -10.17 10.29
CA ALA A 315 -16.98 -10.79 9.70
C ALA A 315 -16.76 -12.31 9.58
N LYS A 316 -17.85 -13.08 9.68
CA LYS A 316 -17.90 -14.54 9.64
C LYS A 316 -19.05 -14.98 8.76
#